data_AF-A0A0F9J166-F1
#
_entry.id   AF-A0A0F9J166-F1
#
_cell.length_a   1.000
_cell.length_b   1.000
_cell.length_c   1.000
_cell.angle_alpha   90.00
_cell.angle_beta   90.00
_cell.angle_gamma   90.00
#
_symmetry.space_group_name_H-M   'P 1'
#
loop_
_entity.id
_entity.type
_entity.pdbx_description
1 polymer ?
#
loop_
_entity_poly.entity_id
_entity_poly.type
_entity_poly.pdbx_seq_one_letter_code
_entity_poly.pdbx_strand_id
1 'polypeptide(L)'
;VTGAGFFKTSSSTLFDTTLSAANTFQDLDIATLASISAVDMVCFFQVTYTFISGSGGNLVMKPKGKGSATFSLHSAGGSGTADFIPTTTGDIVYMTCVTDSNGEIEIAANTTTASYKIELLGYIK
;
A
#
# COMPACT_ATOMS: atom_id res chain seq x y z
N VAL A 1 -1.40 -10.16 -19.16
CA VAL A 1 -0.14 -9.59 -19.71
C VAL A 1 1.01 -10.30 -19.02
N THR A 2 1.95 -10.89 -19.76
CA THR A 2 3.07 -11.70 -19.24
C THR A 2 4.38 -10.89 -19.19
N GLY A 3 4.29 -9.61 -18.86
CA GLY A 3 5.43 -8.69 -18.78
C GLY A 3 5.05 -7.37 -18.09
N ALA A 4 6.06 -6.52 -17.88
CA ALA A 4 5.92 -5.22 -17.21
C ALA A 4 4.88 -4.31 -17.89
N GLY A 5 4.15 -3.52 -17.11
CA GLY A 5 3.14 -2.61 -17.59
C GLY A 5 3.08 -1.34 -16.75
N PHE A 6 3.02 -0.18 -17.39
CA PHE A 6 2.81 1.12 -16.74
C PHE A 6 1.49 1.74 -17.21
N PHE A 7 0.66 2.17 -16.27
CA PHE A 7 -0.63 2.81 -16.52
C PHE A 7 -0.40 4.31 -16.75
N LYS A 8 -0.17 4.70 -18.02
CA LYS A 8 0.39 6.01 -18.38
C LYS A 8 -0.57 7.20 -18.24
N THR A 9 -1.87 7.02 -17.97
CA THR A 9 -2.84 8.14 -17.99
C THR A 9 -4.03 8.04 -17.03
N SER A 10 -4.25 6.87 -16.43
CA SER A 10 -5.31 6.66 -15.44
C SER A 10 -4.81 5.57 -14.53
N SER A 11 -4.18 5.98 -13.44
CA SER A 11 -3.85 5.11 -12.33
C SER A 11 -5.11 4.38 -11.90
N SER A 12 -5.06 3.05 -11.80
CA SER A 12 -6.16 2.31 -11.20
C SER A 12 -6.11 2.61 -9.71
N THR A 13 -7.08 3.38 -9.21
CA THR A 13 -7.29 3.53 -7.77
C THR A 13 -7.58 2.14 -7.21
N LEU A 14 -6.62 1.61 -6.44
CA LEU A 14 -6.77 0.30 -5.81
C LEU A 14 -7.45 0.43 -4.44
N PHE A 15 -7.17 1.55 -3.77
CA PHE A 15 -7.68 1.85 -2.44
C PHE A 15 -7.86 3.36 -2.32
N ASP A 16 -9.00 3.83 -1.84
CA ASP A 16 -9.29 5.25 -1.64
C ASP A 16 -10.26 5.41 -0.47
N THR A 17 -9.77 5.05 0.72
CA THR A 17 -10.58 5.07 1.94
C THR A 17 -9.69 5.01 3.19
N THR A 18 -10.33 4.91 4.35
CA THR A 18 -9.71 4.64 5.64
C THR A 18 -9.49 3.15 5.83
N LEU A 19 -8.41 2.78 6.51
CA LEU A 19 -8.24 1.40 6.98
C LEU A 19 -9.29 1.03 8.03
N SER A 20 -9.73 -0.24 8.00
CA SER A 20 -10.78 -0.73 8.90
C SER A 20 -10.32 -0.91 10.35
N ALA A 21 -9.01 -1.11 10.56
CA ALA A 21 -8.40 -1.25 11.88
C ALA A 21 -7.02 -0.60 11.92
N ALA A 22 -6.73 0.08 13.04
CA ALA A 22 -5.41 0.61 13.32
C ALA A 22 -4.46 -0.52 13.79
N ASN A 23 -3.19 -0.42 13.41
CA ASN A 23 -2.09 -1.31 13.76
C ASN A 23 -2.24 -2.77 13.27
N THR A 24 -3.18 -3.02 12.36
CA THR A 24 -3.44 -4.34 11.80
C THR A 24 -3.16 -4.32 10.30
N PHE A 25 -2.35 -5.25 9.84
CA PHE A 25 -2.14 -5.46 8.41
C PHE A 25 -3.40 -6.02 7.76
N GLN A 26 -3.75 -5.44 6.62
CA GLN A 26 -4.91 -5.79 5.81
C GLN A 26 -4.42 -6.12 4.39
N ASP A 27 -4.99 -7.18 3.83
CA ASP A 27 -4.69 -7.61 2.48
C ASP A 27 -5.19 -6.57 1.46
N LEU A 28 -4.36 -6.30 0.46
CA LEU A 28 -4.70 -5.52 -0.72
C LEU A 28 -4.39 -6.36 -1.96
N ASP A 29 -5.44 -6.88 -2.60
CA ASP A 29 -5.35 -7.72 -3.79
C ASP A 29 -5.10 -6.87 -5.04
N ILE A 30 -3.82 -6.69 -5.37
CA ILE A 30 -3.39 -5.87 -6.49
C ILE A 30 -3.81 -6.49 -7.82
N ALA A 31 -3.63 -7.81 -7.96
CA ALA A 31 -3.91 -8.52 -9.19
C ALA A 31 -5.38 -8.38 -9.60
N THR A 32 -6.31 -8.59 -8.67
CA THR A 32 -7.74 -8.45 -8.95
C THR A 32 -8.13 -6.98 -9.18
N LEU A 33 -7.73 -6.08 -8.27
CA LEU A 33 -8.12 -4.67 -8.33
C LEU A 33 -7.62 -3.96 -9.59
N ALA A 34 -6.46 -4.35 -10.10
CA ALA A 34 -5.89 -3.80 -11.32
C ALA A 34 -6.21 -4.62 -12.59
N SER A 35 -6.98 -5.72 -12.48
CA SER A 35 -7.24 -6.66 -13.58
C SER A 35 -5.95 -7.20 -14.24
N ILE A 36 -4.96 -7.51 -13.40
CA ILE A 36 -3.64 -8.02 -13.79
C ILE A 36 -3.60 -9.53 -13.54
N SER A 37 -3.24 -10.31 -14.57
CA SER A 37 -3.05 -11.76 -14.45
C SER A 37 -1.67 -12.18 -13.89
N ALA A 38 -0.80 -11.21 -13.64
CA ALA A 38 0.53 -11.42 -13.12
C ALA A 38 0.49 -11.47 -11.57
N VAL A 39 1.42 -12.23 -11.01
CA VAL A 39 1.65 -12.48 -9.58
C VAL A 39 3.16 -12.47 -9.37
N ASP A 40 3.63 -12.37 -8.12
CA ASP A 40 5.04 -12.17 -7.79
C ASP A 40 5.65 -10.95 -8.52
N MET A 41 4.95 -9.79 -8.44
CA MET A 41 5.31 -8.58 -9.16
C MET A 41 5.95 -7.54 -8.25
N VAL A 42 6.89 -6.77 -8.77
CA VAL A 42 7.28 -5.47 -8.20
C VAL A 42 6.27 -4.43 -8.67
N CYS A 43 5.49 -3.87 -7.74
CA CYS A 43 4.50 -2.84 -8.03
C CYS A 43 5.01 -1.45 -7.65
N PHE A 44 4.68 -0.45 -8.46
CA PHE A 44 4.98 0.96 -8.25
C PHE A 44 3.70 1.70 -7.91
N PHE A 45 3.64 2.30 -6.74
CA PHE A 45 2.48 2.97 -6.21
C PHE A 45 2.70 4.47 -6.10
N GLN A 46 1.64 5.24 -6.33
CA GLN A 46 1.47 6.58 -5.79
C GLN A 46 0.53 6.49 -4.60
N VAL A 47 0.89 7.13 -3.49
CA VAL A 47 0.00 7.24 -2.33
C VAL A 47 -0.20 8.70 -1.99
N THR A 48 -1.45 9.11 -1.89
CA THR A 48 -1.86 10.44 -1.46
C THR A 48 -2.52 10.36 -0.10
N TYR A 49 -2.10 11.22 0.82
CA TYR A 49 -2.63 11.29 2.18
C TYR A 49 -3.76 12.32 2.31
N THR A 50 -4.83 11.97 3.02
CA THR A 50 -5.84 12.93 3.47
C THR A 50 -6.08 12.79 4.97
N PHE A 51 -5.84 13.88 5.69
CA PHE A 51 -6.18 13.99 7.10
C PHE A 51 -7.69 14.17 7.26
N ILE A 52 -8.36 13.27 8.00
CA ILE A 52 -9.80 13.40 8.29
C ILE A 52 -9.98 14.04 9.66
N SER A 53 -9.37 13.47 10.70
CA SER A 53 -9.44 13.98 12.08
C SER A 53 -8.38 13.32 12.97
N GLY A 54 -8.13 13.90 14.16
CA GLY A 54 -7.27 13.27 15.17
C GLY A 54 -5.78 13.58 15.02
N SER A 55 -4.93 12.57 15.06
CA SER A 55 -3.48 12.68 14.82
C SER A 55 -3.10 12.08 13.46
N GLY A 56 -1.98 12.52 12.90
CA GLY A 56 -1.45 12.03 11.63
C GLY A 56 -1.34 10.50 11.57
N GLY A 57 -1.55 9.96 10.37
CA GLY A 57 -1.60 8.52 10.13
C GLY A 57 -0.45 8.07 9.25
N ASN A 58 0.42 7.23 9.78
CA ASN A 58 1.51 6.63 8.99
C ASN A 58 0.93 5.46 8.19
N LEU A 59 1.41 5.25 6.97
CA LEU A 59 1.05 4.10 6.15
C LEU A 59 2.28 3.25 5.88
N VAL A 60 2.16 1.95 6.08
CA VAL A 60 3.22 0.98 5.82
C VAL A 60 2.70 -0.09 4.87
N MET A 61 3.57 -0.51 3.94
CA MET A 61 3.32 -1.58 2.97
C MET A 61 4.35 -2.70 3.08
N LYS A 62 3.93 -3.95 2.93
CA LYS A 62 4.81 -5.12 2.89
C LYS A 62 4.29 -6.22 1.98
N PRO A 63 5.15 -7.13 1.50
CA PRO A 63 4.69 -8.34 0.83
C PRO A 63 3.89 -9.19 1.82
N LYS A 64 2.81 -9.80 1.34
CA LYS A 64 1.97 -10.64 2.19
C LYS A 64 2.76 -11.76 2.84
N GLY A 65 2.55 -11.97 4.13
CA GLY A 65 3.20 -13.04 4.90
C GLY A 65 4.68 -12.78 5.26
N LYS A 66 5.21 -11.57 5.00
CA LYS A 66 6.54 -11.16 5.48
C LYS A 66 6.43 -10.39 6.79
N GLY A 67 7.33 -10.67 7.74
CA GLY A 67 7.37 -9.93 9.01
C GLY A 67 6.20 -10.25 9.96
N SER A 68 5.91 -9.32 10.87
CA SER A 68 4.83 -9.47 11.85
C SER A 68 3.45 -9.32 11.19
N ALA A 69 2.44 -9.95 11.79
CA ALA A 69 1.02 -9.71 11.46
C ALA A 69 0.50 -8.39 12.07
N THR A 70 1.22 -7.83 13.04
CA THR A 70 0.90 -6.55 13.67
C THR A 70 1.86 -5.46 13.22
N PHE A 71 1.31 -4.26 13.02
CA PHE A 71 2.12 -3.09 12.71
C PHE A 71 2.71 -2.48 13.99
N SER A 72 3.97 -2.08 13.90
CA SER A 72 4.67 -1.28 14.92
C SER A 72 5.66 -0.35 14.22
N LEU A 73 5.73 0.90 14.69
CA LEU A 73 6.74 1.87 14.23
C LEU A 73 8.14 1.57 14.78
N HIS A 74 8.26 0.67 15.77
CA HIS A 74 9.54 0.32 16.36
C HIS A 74 10.19 -0.87 15.65
N SER A 75 11.50 -0.75 15.39
CA SER A 75 12.40 -1.58 14.59
C SER A 75 12.50 -3.08 14.92
N ALA A 76 11.69 -3.62 15.83
CA ALA A 76 11.69 -5.02 16.24
C ALA A 76 10.31 -5.65 16.01
N GLY A 77 9.93 -5.84 14.73
CA GLY A 77 8.70 -6.57 14.42
C GLY A 77 8.19 -6.37 13.01
N GLY A 78 9.03 -6.57 11.99
CA GLY A 78 8.61 -6.55 10.59
C GLY A 78 8.41 -5.14 10.06
N SER A 79 9.51 -4.44 9.81
CA SER A 79 9.48 -3.23 8.99
C SER A 79 8.71 -3.56 7.71
N GLY A 80 7.65 -2.82 7.40
CA GLY A 80 7.18 -2.85 6.04
C GLY A 80 8.30 -2.41 5.11
N THR A 81 8.30 -2.94 3.90
CA THR A 81 9.30 -2.62 2.88
C THR A 81 9.23 -1.17 2.42
N ALA A 82 8.11 -0.48 2.67
CA ALA A 82 7.95 0.95 2.45
C ALA A 82 7.10 1.58 3.57
N ASP A 83 7.50 2.78 4.02
CA ASP A 83 6.84 3.57 5.07
C ASP A 83 6.59 4.99 4.56
N PHE A 84 5.45 5.53 4.91
CA PHE A 84 5.03 6.89 4.64
C PHE A 84 4.54 7.55 5.92
N ILE A 85 5.26 8.61 6.33
CA ILE A 85 4.93 9.45 7.47
C ILE A 85 4.50 10.82 6.92
N PRO A 86 3.21 11.02 6.59
CA PRO A 86 2.71 12.28 6.09
C PRO A 86 2.68 13.33 7.20
N THR A 87 2.95 14.57 6.81
CA THR A 87 2.89 15.75 7.67
C THR A 87 1.64 16.57 7.44
N THR A 88 1.09 16.58 6.22
CA THR A 88 -0.09 17.36 5.84
C THR A 88 -0.96 16.67 4.80
N THR A 89 -2.25 17.06 4.71
CA THR A 89 -3.15 16.61 3.62
C THR A 89 -2.59 17.00 2.26
N GLY A 90 -2.63 16.05 1.32
CA GLY A 90 -2.08 16.24 -0.02
C GLY A 90 -0.61 15.85 -0.14
N ASP A 91 0.05 15.43 0.95
CA ASP A 91 1.36 14.80 0.86
C ASP A 91 1.26 13.55 -0.03
N ILE A 92 2.21 13.43 -0.95
CA ILE A 92 2.30 12.33 -1.93
C ILE A 92 3.63 11.62 -1.74
N VAL A 93 3.60 10.29 -1.74
CA VAL A 93 4.81 9.46 -1.80
C VAL A 93 4.70 8.45 -2.93
N TYR A 94 5.85 8.09 -3.51
CA TYR A 94 5.98 6.99 -4.45
C TYR A 94 6.64 5.82 -3.74
N MET A 95 5.97 4.66 -3.75
CA MET A 95 6.41 3.47 -3.02
C MET A 95 6.49 2.27 -3.94
N THR A 96 7.35 1.31 -3.57
CA THR A 96 7.45 0.03 -4.26
C THR A 96 7.23 -1.12 -3.28
N CYS A 97 6.44 -2.11 -3.68
CA CYS A 97 6.24 -3.33 -2.91
C CYS A 97 6.14 -4.54 -3.84
N VAL A 98 6.58 -5.69 -3.36
CA VAL A 98 6.46 -6.96 -4.08
C VAL A 98 5.18 -7.66 -3.65
N THR A 99 4.38 -8.14 -4.59
CA THR A 99 3.23 -8.99 -4.31
C THR A 99 3.67 -10.42 -3.99
N ASP A 100 2.84 -11.17 -3.27
CA ASP A 100 3.02 -12.60 -3.16
C ASP A 100 2.58 -13.36 -4.45
N SER A 101 2.52 -14.69 -4.34
CA SER A 101 2.13 -15.59 -5.42
C SER A 101 0.64 -15.52 -5.78
N ASN A 102 -0.17 -14.82 -4.99
CA ASN A 102 -1.57 -14.52 -5.30
C ASN A 102 -1.75 -13.11 -5.88
N GLY A 103 -0.69 -12.30 -5.93
CA GLY A 103 -0.78 -10.91 -6.37
C GLY A 103 -1.21 -9.94 -5.26
N GLU A 104 -1.04 -10.32 -4.00
CA GLU A 104 -1.46 -9.55 -2.83
C GLU A 104 -0.28 -8.87 -2.12
N ILE A 105 -0.53 -7.71 -1.53
CA ILE A 105 0.33 -7.08 -0.52
C ILE A 105 -0.44 -6.89 0.78
N GLU A 106 0.24 -6.51 1.85
CA GLU A 106 -0.37 -6.10 3.10
C GLU A 106 -0.08 -4.63 3.38
N ILE A 107 -1.11 -3.89 3.79
CA ILE A 107 -1.02 -2.48 4.19
C ILE A 107 -1.49 -2.30 5.63
N ALA A 108 -0.88 -1.37 6.37
CA ALA A 108 -1.29 -1.02 7.72
C ALA A 108 -1.08 0.47 8.00
N ALA A 109 -1.86 1.02 8.93
CA ALA A 109 -1.65 2.34 9.49
C ALA A 109 -1.82 2.32 10.99
N ASN A 110 -1.20 3.27 11.69
CA ASN A 110 -1.36 3.45 13.12
C ASN A 110 -2.72 4.08 13.54
N THR A 111 -3.56 4.42 12.57
CA THR A 111 -4.85 5.09 12.79
C THR A 111 -5.91 4.63 11.78
N THR A 112 -7.17 4.83 12.12
CA THR A 112 -8.33 4.73 11.23
C THR A 112 -8.93 6.09 10.86
N THR A 113 -8.36 7.19 11.35
CA THR A 113 -8.86 8.57 11.15
C THR A 113 -8.13 9.34 10.04
N ALA A 114 -7.45 8.61 9.16
CA ALA A 114 -6.83 9.14 7.96
C ALA A 114 -7.25 8.32 6.74
N SER A 115 -7.40 8.98 5.60
CA SER A 115 -7.62 8.32 4.31
C SER A 115 -6.33 8.26 3.52
N TYR A 116 -6.18 7.16 2.79
CA TYR A 116 -5.07 6.95 1.86
C TYR A 116 -5.65 6.60 0.50
N LYS A 117 -5.23 7.34 -0.51
CA LYS A 117 -5.49 6.98 -1.90
C LYS A 117 -4.25 6.29 -2.45
N ILE A 118 -4.34 4.99 -2.70
CA ILE A 118 -3.27 4.16 -3.26
C ILE A 118 -3.61 3.85 -4.71
N GLU A 119 -2.70 4.23 -5.59
CA GLU A 119 -2.88 4.10 -7.02
C GLU A 119 -1.71 3.32 -7.62
N LEU A 120 -2.02 2.35 -8.48
CA LEU A 120 -0.98 1.57 -9.18
C LEU A 120 -0.52 2.32 -10.43
N LEU A 121 0.75 2.71 -10.46
CA LEU A 121 1.39 3.36 -11.60
C LEU A 121 1.92 2.36 -12.61
N GLY A 122 2.34 1.19 -12.13
CA GLY A 122 2.85 0.12 -12.97
C GLY A 122 3.39 -1.05 -12.17
N TYR A 123 3.82 -2.07 -12.88
CA TYR A 123 4.40 -3.27 -12.31
C TYR A 123 5.44 -3.91 -13.24
N ILE A 124 6.32 -4.71 -12.65
CA ILE A 124 7.28 -5.59 -13.34
C ILE A 124 7.09 -7.00 -12.77
N LYS A 125 7.06 -8.01 -13.64
CA LYS A 125 7.07 -9.44 -13.29
C LYS A 125 8.39 -10.06 -13.72
#